data_AF-A0A5B0R850-F1
#
_entry.id   AF-A0A5B0R850-F1
#
_cell.length_a   1.000
_cell.length_b   1.000
_cell.length_c   1.000
_cell.angle_alpha   90.00
_cell.angle_beta   90.00
_cell.angle_gamma   90.00
#
_symmetry.space_group_name_H-M   'P 1'
#
loop_
_entity.id
_entity.type
_entity.pdbx_description
1 polymer ?
#
loop_
_entity_poly.entity_id
_entity_poly.type
_entity_poly.pdbx_seq_one_letter_code
_entity_poly.pdbx_strand_id
1 'polypeptide(L)'
;MNHWSNNPQRFPLGVEILIFSLLTIGLTTENPIELVARNEATPTGPKPAMGWSSDWALGCEIITDDEMYWEGEQMARRGLVEAGYTTLIFECAWEIGYEDDWSPKLYSMD
;
A
#
# COMPACT_ATOMS: atom_id res chain seq x y z
N MET A 1 -25.29 -47.73 -42.47
CA MET A 1 -25.96 -46.63 -41.74
C MET A 1 -25.19 -46.37 -40.48
N ASN A 2 -24.87 -45.10 -40.28
CA ASN A 2 -23.91 -44.58 -39.32
C ASN A 2 -24.47 -44.57 -37.90
N HIS A 3 -23.64 -44.86 -36.91
CA HIS A 3 -23.55 -43.98 -35.75
C HIS A 3 -22.18 -44.15 -35.08
N TRP A 4 -21.43 -43.05 -35.05
CA TRP A 4 -20.08 -42.94 -34.51
C TRP A 4 -20.02 -43.26 -33.01
N SER A 5 -19.04 -44.08 -32.63
CA SER A 5 -18.69 -44.31 -31.23
C SER A 5 -17.95 -43.09 -30.68
N ASN A 6 -18.50 -42.50 -29.62
CA ASN A 6 -17.76 -41.62 -28.72
C ASN A 6 -16.62 -42.41 -28.07
N ASN A 7 -15.37 -42.03 -28.33
CA ASN A 7 -14.23 -42.47 -27.54
C ASN A 7 -13.39 -41.23 -27.20
N PRO A 8 -13.31 -40.80 -25.92
CA PRO A 8 -12.47 -39.69 -25.54
C PRO A 8 -11.02 -40.19 -25.43
N GLN A 9 -10.28 -40.12 -26.52
CA GLN A 9 -8.83 -40.29 -26.48
C GLN A 9 -8.21 -39.07 -25.79
N ARG A 10 -7.85 -39.29 -24.52
CA ARG A 10 -7.04 -38.41 -23.68
C ARG A 10 -5.72 -38.09 -24.40
N PHE A 11 -5.51 -36.83 -24.76
CA PHE A 11 -4.20 -36.32 -25.15
C PHE A 11 -3.43 -35.88 -23.88
N PRO A 12 -2.14 -36.24 -23.71
CA PRO A 12 -1.35 -35.81 -22.57
C PRO A 12 -0.98 -34.32 -22.70
N LEU A 13 -1.53 -33.51 -21.80
CA LEU A 13 -1.34 -32.06 -21.61
C LEU A 13 0.10 -31.62 -21.22
N GLY A 14 1.14 -32.35 -21.62
CA GLY A 14 2.49 -32.23 -21.03
C GLY A 14 3.62 -31.74 -21.95
N VAL A 15 3.40 -31.59 -23.26
CA VAL A 15 4.52 -31.36 -24.21
C VAL A 15 4.56 -29.93 -24.78
N GLU A 16 3.48 -29.13 -24.66
CA GLU A 16 3.45 -27.75 -25.19
C GLU A 16 4.15 -26.73 -24.28
N ILE A 17 4.24 -26.98 -22.97
CA ILE A 17 4.79 -26.01 -22.00
C ILE A 17 6.32 -25.85 -22.14
N LEU A 18 7.01 -26.83 -22.72
CA LEU A 18 8.48 -26.83 -22.78
C LEU A 18 9.06 -26.02 -23.95
N ILE A 19 8.28 -25.75 -25.01
CA ILE A 19 8.74 -24.97 -26.17
C ILE A 19 8.53 -23.46 -25.92
N PHE A 20 7.51 -23.06 -25.14
CA PHE A 20 7.29 -21.66 -24.77
C PHE A 20 8.29 -21.14 -23.72
N SER A 21 8.90 -22.01 -22.93
CA SER A 21 9.81 -21.61 -21.84
C SER A 21 11.26 -21.37 -22.30
N LEU A 22 11.63 -21.75 -23.52
CA LEU A 22 13.01 -21.59 -24.03
C LEU A 22 13.18 -20.43 -25.03
N LEU A 23 12.10 -19.83 -25.53
CA LEU A 23 12.15 -18.73 -26.51
C LEU A 23 12.20 -17.32 -25.89
N THR A 24 12.05 -17.18 -24.57
CA THR A 24 12.06 -15.88 -23.88
C THR A 24 13.37 -15.55 -23.17
N ILE A 25 14.37 -16.45 -23.18
CA ILE A 25 15.71 -16.16 -22.63
C ILE A 25 16.59 -15.40 -23.66
N GLY A 26 16.09 -15.16 -24.87
CA GLY A 26 16.76 -14.36 -25.90
C GLY A 26 15.90 -13.18 -26.33
N LEU A 27 16.42 -11.96 -26.15
CA LEU A 27 15.86 -10.66 -26.56
C LEU A 27 14.80 -10.00 -25.65
N THR A 28 15.21 -9.57 -24.45
CA THR A 28 14.90 -8.21 -23.96
C THR A 28 16.10 -7.68 -23.15
N THR A 29 17.13 -7.18 -23.83
CA THR A 29 18.24 -6.43 -23.19
C THR A 29 17.86 -4.98 -22.88
N GLU A 30 16.57 -4.66 -22.87
CA GLU A 30 16.11 -3.36 -22.38
C GLU A 30 15.93 -3.48 -20.87
N ASN A 31 16.98 -3.06 -20.16
CA ASN A 31 16.97 -2.93 -18.72
C ASN A 31 15.80 -1.99 -18.35
N PRO A 32 14.73 -2.46 -17.68
CA PRO A 32 13.54 -1.65 -17.44
C PRO A 32 13.82 -0.43 -16.54
N ILE A 33 15.01 -0.35 -15.96
CA ILE A 33 15.51 0.79 -15.20
C ILE A 33 15.61 2.06 -16.06
N GLU A 34 15.99 1.96 -17.34
CA GLU A 34 16.12 3.15 -18.20
C GLU A 34 14.79 3.66 -18.75
N LEU A 35 13.80 2.78 -18.96
CA LEU A 35 12.46 3.15 -19.43
C LEU A 35 11.57 3.76 -18.32
N VAL A 36 11.87 3.45 -17.05
CA VAL A 36 11.19 4.02 -15.87
C VAL A 36 11.92 5.25 -15.31
N ALA A 37 13.13 5.55 -15.76
CA ALA A 37 13.79 6.85 -15.58
C ALA A 37 13.14 7.95 -16.45
N ARG A 38 11.81 7.91 -16.62
CA ARG A 38 11.02 8.99 -17.23
C ARG A 38 11.27 10.24 -16.41
N ASN A 39 12.10 11.15 -16.94
CA ASN A 39 12.16 12.56 -16.56
C ASN A 39 11.71 12.80 -15.11
N GLU A 40 12.46 12.30 -14.13
CA GLU A 40 12.30 12.81 -12.78
C GLU A 40 12.75 14.26 -12.87
N ALA A 41 11.80 15.14 -13.19
CA ALA A 41 12.00 16.56 -13.05
C ALA A 41 12.40 16.73 -11.60
N THR A 42 13.66 17.12 -11.36
CA THR A 42 14.13 17.40 -10.01
C THR A 42 13.07 18.29 -9.36
N PRO A 43 12.42 17.85 -8.28
CA PRO A 43 11.28 18.56 -7.74
C PRO A 43 11.71 20.00 -7.42
N THR A 44 11.26 20.96 -8.23
CA THR A 44 11.51 22.37 -8.00
C THR A 44 10.45 22.85 -7.02
N GLY A 45 10.75 22.78 -5.73
CA GLY A 45 9.85 23.21 -4.68
C GLY A 45 10.23 22.65 -3.31
N PRO A 46 9.63 23.16 -2.22
CA PRO A 46 9.76 22.53 -0.93
C PRO A 46 9.23 21.09 -1.01
N LYS A 47 9.95 20.15 -0.37
CA LYS A 47 9.48 18.78 -0.24
C LYS A 47 8.11 18.80 0.47
N PRO A 48 7.10 18.05 -0.01
CA PRO A 48 5.83 17.97 0.70
C PRO A 48 6.06 17.47 2.13
N ALA A 49 5.24 17.95 3.06
CA ALA A 49 5.22 17.40 4.41
C ALA A 49 4.90 15.90 4.33
N MET A 50 5.72 15.09 5.00
CA MET A 50 5.52 13.66 5.06
C MET A 50 5.19 13.27 6.50
N GLY A 51 4.25 12.36 6.67
CA GLY A 51 3.75 11.99 7.98
C GLY A 51 3.01 10.67 8.01
N TRP A 52 2.43 10.38 9.16
CA TRP A 52 1.67 9.19 9.48
C TRP A 52 0.26 9.61 9.90
N SER A 53 -0.76 9.00 9.31
CA SER A 53 -2.17 9.33 9.51
C SER A 53 -2.84 8.26 10.36
N SER A 54 -3.52 8.68 11.43
CA SER A 54 -4.19 7.76 12.35
C SER A 54 -5.36 7.00 11.69
N ASP A 55 -6.08 7.61 10.75
CA ASP A 55 -7.19 6.95 10.04
C ASP A 55 -6.71 5.73 9.24
N TRP A 56 -5.55 5.84 8.59
CA TRP A 56 -4.98 4.71 7.84
C TRP A 56 -4.42 3.60 8.73
N ALA A 57 -3.96 3.93 9.92
CA ALA A 57 -3.30 2.98 10.83
C ALA A 57 -4.28 2.31 11.80
N LEU A 58 -5.19 3.11 12.36
CA LEU A 58 -6.09 2.76 13.46
C LEU A 58 -7.56 2.84 13.05
N GLY A 59 -7.88 3.44 11.89
CA GLY A 59 -9.25 3.68 11.46
C GLY A 59 -9.88 4.90 12.13
N CYS A 60 -11.20 4.97 12.01
CA CYS A 60 -12.02 6.05 12.55
C CYS A 60 -12.82 5.63 13.79
N GLU A 61 -12.15 4.91 14.68
CA GLU A 61 -12.66 4.48 15.98
C GLU A 61 -12.06 5.34 17.10
N ILE A 62 -12.66 5.38 18.29
CA ILE A 62 -12.17 6.22 19.40
C ILE A 62 -10.68 5.95 19.62
N ILE A 63 -9.86 6.97 19.39
CA ILE A 63 -8.40 6.89 19.50
C ILE A 63 -7.97 7.46 20.84
N THR A 64 -7.11 6.73 21.55
CA THR A 64 -6.53 7.16 22.82
C THR A 64 -5.18 7.83 22.63
N ASP A 65 -4.78 8.65 23.62
CA ASP A 65 -3.45 9.28 23.63
C ASP A 65 -2.34 8.23 23.59
N ASP A 66 -2.49 7.13 24.35
CA ASP A 66 -1.49 6.04 24.42
C ASP A 66 -1.27 5.35 23.07
N GLU A 67 -2.34 5.13 22.30
CA GLU A 67 -2.24 4.58 20.95
C GLU A 67 -1.48 5.54 20.03
N MET A 68 -1.74 6.84 20.12
CA MET A 68 -1.04 7.83 19.31
C MET A 68 0.43 8.01 19.71
N TYR A 69 0.73 7.97 21.01
CA TYR A 69 2.10 7.90 21.49
C TYR A 69 2.82 6.67 20.95
N TRP A 70 2.15 5.52 20.96
CA TRP A 70 2.70 4.28 20.42
C TRP A 70 2.99 4.38 18.92
N GLU A 71 2.07 4.92 18.13
CA GLU A 71 2.29 5.15 16.68
C GLU A 71 3.48 6.09 16.45
N GLY A 72 3.60 7.16 17.23
CA GLY A 72 4.77 8.04 17.21
C GLY A 72 6.08 7.32 17.54
N GLU A 73 6.09 6.44 18.55
CA GLU A 73 7.24 5.58 18.84
C GLU A 73 7.57 4.64 17.68
N GLN A 74 6.56 4.05 17.05
CA GLN A 74 6.77 3.16 15.90
C GLN A 74 7.40 3.89 14.71
N MET A 75 7.01 5.14 14.46
CA MET A 75 7.65 5.97 13.43
C MET A 75 9.14 6.15 13.68
N ALA A 76 9.54 6.40 14.93
CA ALA A 76 10.94 6.54 15.31
C ALA A 76 11.68 5.19 15.23
N ARG A 77 11.13 4.13 15.84
CA ARG A 77 11.75 2.79 15.89
C ARG A 77 11.96 2.16 14.51
N ARG A 78 11.12 2.51 13.54
CA ARG A 78 11.20 2.00 12.16
C ARG A 78 11.99 2.90 11.21
N GLY A 79 12.60 3.98 11.72
CA GLY A 79 13.40 4.90 10.92
C GLY A 79 12.58 5.80 9.99
N LEU A 80 11.25 5.89 10.16
CA LEU A 80 10.41 6.76 9.34
C LEU A 80 10.73 8.24 9.58
N VAL A 81 11.04 8.60 10.83
CA VAL A 81 11.48 9.96 11.18
C VAL A 81 12.77 10.33 10.45
N GLU A 82 13.75 9.41 10.39
CA GLU A 82 15.01 9.60 9.67
C GLU A 82 14.80 9.70 8.15
N ALA A 83 13.81 8.97 7.62
CA ALA A 83 13.39 9.08 6.22
C ALA A 83 12.62 10.38 5.91
N GLY A 84 12.32 11.20 6.92
CA GLY A 84 11.67 12.50 6.79
C GLY A 84 10.15 12.49 7.01
N TYR A 85 9.58 11.39 7.53
CA TYR A 85 8.19 11.35 7.99
C TYR A 85 8.13 11.88 9.42
N THR A 86 7.97 13.20 9.56
CA THR A 86 8.13 13.90 10.85
C THR A 86 6.82 14.35 11.48
N THR A 87 5.68 14.07 10.84
CA THR A 87 4.36 14.52 11.29
C THR A 87 3.49 13.33 11.66
N LEU A 88 2.94 13.34 12.88
CA LEU A 88 1.86 12.44 13.28
C LEU A 88 0.54 13.21 13.17
N ILE A 89 -0.42 12.69 12.41
CA ILE A 89 -1.68 13.34 12.07
C ILE A 89 -2.82 12.62 12.80
N PHE A 90 -3.55 13.38 13.61
CA PHE A 90 -4.79 12.97 14.25
C PHE A 90 -5.94 13.30 13.29
N GLU A 91 -6.55 12.29 12.68
CA GLU A 91 -7.61 12.49 11.69
C GLU A 91 -8.99 12.61 12.34
N CYS A 92 -9.52 11.49 12.83
CA CYS A 92 -10.88 11.40 13.34
C CYS A 92 -10.97 10.62 14.64
N ALA A 93 -12.16 10.70 15.27
CA ALA A 93 -12.50 10.01 16.51
C ALA A 93 -11.59 10.33 17.71
N TRP A 94 -10.88 11.46 17.65
CA TRP A 94 -10.30 12.13 18.82
C TRP A 94 -11.36 12.93 19.61
N GLU A 95 -12.50 13.22 18.97
CA GLU A 95 -13.67 13.87 19.55
C GLU A 95 -14.72 12.80 19.90
N ILE A 96 -15.35 12.88 21.08
CA ILE A 96 -16.48 12.00 21.45
C ILE A 96 -17.85 12.53 21.05
N GLY A 97 -17.86 13.68 20.39
CA GLY A 97 -19.07 14.36 19.94
C GLY A 97 -18.86 15.87 19.93
N TYR A 98 -19.97 16.60 19.88
CA TYR A 98 -19.97 18.06 19.86
C TYR A 98 -20.81 18.62 21.00
N GLU A 99 -20.43 19.80 21.49
CA GLU A 99 -21.26 20.67 22.30
C GLU A 99 -22.35 21.34 21.46
N ASP A 100 -23.32 22.00 22.12
CA ASP A 100 -24.42 22.71 21.43
C ASP A 100 -23.94 23.87 20.54
N ASP A 101 -22.73 24.38 20.80
CA ASP A 101 -22.07 25.41 20.00
C ASP A 101 -21.18 24.83 18.87
N TRP A 102 -21.24 23.52 18.65
CA TRP A 102 -20.44 22.76 17.70
C TRP A 102 -18.95 22.67 18.02
N SER A 103 -18.52 23.10 19.20
CA SER A 103 -17.16 22.80 19.66
C SER A 103 -17.02 21.30 19.98
N PRO A 104 -15.83 20.70 19.76
CA PRO A 104 -15.64 19.29 20.00
C PRO A 104 -15.57 18.95 21.49
N LYS A 105 -16.25 17.87 21.86
CA LYS A 105 -16.11 17.25 23.18
C LYS A 105 -14.84 16.43 23.18
N LEU A 106 -13.90 16.83 24.02
CA LEU A 106 -12.68 16.07 24.25
C LEU A 106 -12.97 14.86 25.12
N TYR A 107 -12.35 13.72 24.80
CA TYR A 107 -12.27 12.62 25.73
C TYR A 107 -11.32 13.02 26.87
N SER A 108 -11.83 13.53 27.99
CA SER A 108 -10.99 13.73 29.19
C SER A 108 -10.82 12.39 29.89
N MET A 109 -9.64 11.80 29.79
CA MET A 109 -9.20 10.74 30.71
C MET A 109 -8.63 11.43 31.95
N ASP A 110 -9.47 11.63 32.97
CA ASP A 110 -8.99 11.73 34.36
C ASP A 110 -8.59 10.32 34.87
#